data_AF-A0A948BNF1-F1
#
_entry.id   AF-A0A948BNF1-F1
#
_cell.length_a   1.000
_cell.length_b   1.000
_cell.length_c   1.000
_cell.angle_alpha   90.00
_cell.angle_beta   90.00
_cell.angle_gamma   90.00
#
_symmetry.space_group_name_H-M   'P 1'
#
loop_
_entity.id
_entity.type
_entity.pdbx_description
1 polymer ?
#
loop_
_entity_poly.entity_id
_entity_poly.type
_entity_poly.pdbx_seq_one_letter_code
_entity_poly.pdbx_strand_id
1 'polypeptide(L)'
;MHTCPPPKKALKDWLTEYPTAKGNYGHLLLEQKGKLSKSLVDALRPYFESAHLDAREYFHEAIGIDLHPDAGVVGSHAQYPGCLPSTTRRGLFGEVMAGLVSESYNFVGGHSWSIPVFLFRYHADVEKYLFDLARDPSRKRTVFGRFGSDFLGVSFGKDGSVVRFIAGEAKWRKKLQPSVVKELLFGEWTKDDDGNRVRSGKGIWYEVNRDTPVPHGLRQLQRLLESGDPVKYSAAILSLDKALLRRGGVKLPRTDLVLIAGNDVPTRGSAKSLIPWEKAPSEYTAGNNFQVVEVILKDGEKLIDAVYDSLWRE
;
A
#
# COMPACT_ATOMS: atom_id res chain seq x y z
N MET A 1 -5.21 15.74 -0.50
CA MET A 1 -5.41 14.79 -1.63
C MET A 1 -4.08 14.38 -2.25
N HIS A 2 -3.96 13.17 -2.78
CA HIS A 2 -2.80 12.74 -3.57
C HIS A 2 -2.91 13.28 -5.00
N THR A 3 -1.89 14.00 -5.45
CA THR A 3 -1.90 14.75 -6.72
C THR A 3 -0.61 14.59 -7.53
N CYS A 4 0.44 14.05 -6.93
CA CYS A 4 1.70 13.81 -7.64
C CYS A 4 1.58 12.55 -8.51
N PRO A 5 1.76 12.64 -9.84
CA PRO A 5 1.79 11.44 -10.68
C PRO A 5 3.03 10.59 -10.37
N PRO A 6 3.00 9.28 -10.67
CA PRO A 6 4.16 8.43 -10.47
C PRO A 6 5.32 8.84 -11.40
N PRO A 7 6.58 8.80 -10.92
CA PRO A 7 7.77 9.14 -11.72
C PRO A 7 8.12 8.02 -12.72
N LYS A 8 7.28 7.80 -13.73
CA LYS A 8 7.36 6.66 -14.68
C LYS A 8 8.73 6.50 -15.34
N LYS A 9 9.42 7.60 -15.66
CA LYS A 9 10.78 7.55 -16.22
C LYS A 9 11.77 6.93 -15.23
N ALA A 10 11.80 7.43 -14.00
CA ALA A 10 12.67 6.89 -12.95
C ALA A 10 12.35 5.42 -12.64
N LEU A 11 11.08 5.03 -12.66
CA LEU A 11 10.68 3.62 -12.50
C LEU A 11 11.22 2.73 -13.62
N LYS A 12 11.15 3.17 -14.89
CA LYS A 12 11.71 2.43 -16.02
C LYS A 12 13.22 2.29 -15.94
N ASP A 13 13.91 3.33 -15.47
CA ASP A 13 15.36 3.31 -15.27
C ASP A 13 15.76 2.44 -14.07
N TRP A 14 14.89 2.34 -13.05
CA TRP A 14 15.12 1.60 -11.82
C TRP A 14 14.71 0.13 -11.87
N LEU A 15 13.63 -0.23 -12.57
CA LEU A 15 13.03 -1.57 -12.52
C LEU A 15 13.00 -2.23 -13.91
N THR A 16 13.33 -3.52 -13.96
CA THR A 16 13.03 -4.39 -15.10
C THR A 16 11.71 -5.09 -14.83
N GLU A 17 10.80 -5.06 -15.81
CA GLU A 17 9.49 -5.70 -15.72
C GLU A 17 9.45 -7.03 -16.47
N TYR A 18 8.75 -8.01 -15.89
CA TYR A 18 8.40 -9.28 -16.53
C TYR A 18 6.90 -9.54 -16.34
N PRO A 19 6.04 -8.89 -17.15
CA PRO A 19 4.60 -9.02 -17.03
C PRO A 19 4.10 -10.33 -17.65
N THR A 20 3.08 -10.93 -17.03
CA THR A 20 2.28 -12.02 -17.62
C THR A 20 0.80 -11.80 -17.32
N ALA A 21 -0.06 -12.06 -18.31
CA ALA A 21 -1.51 -12.07 -18.13
C ALA A 21 -2.12 -13.32 -18.77
N LYS A 22 -2.93 -14.06 -18.01
CA LYS A 22 -3.62 -15.28 -18.43
C LYS A 22 -5.06 -15.24 -17.91
N GLY A 23 -6.00 -14.91 -18.80
CA GLY A 23 -7.41 -14.77 -18.42
C GLY A 23 -7.62 -13.65 -17.39
N ASN A 24 -8.21 -14.00 -16.24
CA ASN A 24 -8.43 -13.09 -15.12
C ASN A 24 -7.24 -13.01 -14.14
N TYR A 25 -6.10 -13.66 -14.44
CA TYR A 25 -4.90 -13.61 -13.63
C TYR A 25 -3.78 -12.80 -14.29
N GLY A 26 -3.21 -11.85 -13.55
CA GLY A 26 -2.03 -11.09 -13.91
C GLY A 26 -0.91 -11.32 -12.90
N HIS A 27 0.32 -11.45 -13.40
CA HIS A 27 1.53 -11.49 -12.61
C HIS A 27 2.53 -10.46 -13.14
N LEU A 28 3.18 -9.73 -12.24
CA LEU A 28 4.19 -8.75 -12.58
C LEU A 28 5.39 -8.92 -11.65
N LEU A 29 6.51 -9.39 -12.18
CA LEU A 29 7.80 -9.34 -11.50
C LEU A 29 8.52 -8.04 -11.87
N LEU A 30 8.94 -7.29 -10.85
CA LEU A 30 9.77 -6.09 -10.97
C LEU A 30 11.10 -6.34 -10.27
N GLU A 31 12.21 -6.19 -10.99
CA GLU A 31 13.57 -6.38 -10.45
C GLU A 31 14.38 -5.09 -10.50
N GLN A 32 15.05 -4.74 -9.40
CA GLN A 32 15.92 -3.58 -9.34
C GLN A 32 17.14 -3.70 -10.27
N LYS A 33 17.26 -2.69 -11.15
CA LYS A 33 18.42 -2.35 -11.96
C LYS A 33 19.43 -1.56 -11.14
N GLY A 34 20.71 -1.87 -11.34
CA GLY A 34 21.81 -1.09 -10.77
C GLY A 34 21.81 -0.98 -9.24
N LYS A 35 22.51 0.05 -8.74
CA LYS A 35 22.61 0.39 -7.33
C LYS A 35 21.65 1.52 -6.99
N LEU A 36 21.30 1.64 -5.72
CA LEU A 36 20.56 2.79 -5.19
C LEU A 36 21.31 4.08 -5.53
N SER A 37 20.59 5.07 -6.08
CA SER A 37 21.12 6.40 -6.39
C SER A 37 20.31 7.47 -5.67
N LYS A 38 20.96 8.61 -5.36
CA LYS A 38 20.26 9.79 -4.84
C LYS A 38 19.17 10.28 -5.81
N SER A 39 19.44 10.22 -7.11
CA SER A 39 18.47 10.60 -8.15
C SER A 39 17.18 9.78 -8.10
N LEU A 40 17.23 8.50 -7.72
CA LEU A 40 16.04 7.68 -7.52
C LEU A 40 15.24 8.17 -6.31
N VAL A 41 15.90 8.44 -5.18
CA VAL A 41 15.27 8.97 -3.97
C VAL A 41 14.59 10.31 -4.27
N ASP A 42 15.31 11.23 -4.93
CA ASP A 42 14.80 12.54 -5.32
C ASP A 42 13.60 12.44 -6.28
N ALA A 43 13.58 11.44 -7.16
CA ALA A 43 12.46 11.19 -8.08
C ALA A 43 11.24 10.56 -7.38
N LEU A 44 11.44 9.69 -6.39
CA LEU A 44 10.36 9.05 -5.63
C LEU A 44 9.75 10.00 -4.58
N ARG A 45 10.56 10.88 -4.00
CA ARG A 45 10.18 11.74 -2.87
C ARG A 45 8.87 12.51 -3.11
N PRO A 46 8.64 13.21 -4.25
CA PRO A 46 7.38 13.95 -4.47
C PRO A 46 6.13 13.07 -4.43
N TYR A 47 6.23 11.83 -4.93
CA TYR A 47 5.12 10.88 -4.90
C TYR A 47 4.83 10.42 -3.47
N PHE A 48 5.87 10.05 -2.71
CA PHE A 48 5.74 9.67 -1.31
C PHE A 48 5.24 10.84 -0.43
N GLU A 49 5.73 12.05 -0.67
CA GLU A 49 5.23 13.27 -0.03
C GLU A 49 3.72 13.44 -0.23
N SER A 50 3.29 13.37 -1.48
CA SER A 50 1.88 13.49 -1.83
C SER A 50 1.04 12.34 -1.25
N ALA A 51 1.61 11.14 -1.12
CA ALA A 51 0.93 9.99 -0.50
C ALA A 51 0.69 10.18 0.99
N HIS A 52 1.64 10.80 1.70
CA HIS A 52 1.57 11.04 3.15
C HIS A 52 0.85 12.33 3.55
N LEU A 53 0.62 13.26 2.60
CA LEU A 53 0.12 14.60 2.88
C LEU A 53 -1.15 14.63 3.74
N ASP A 54 -2.20 13.89 3.35
CA ASP A 54 -3.48 13.88 4.07
C ASP A 54 -3.34 13.39 5.52
N ALA A 55 -2.64 12.28 5.72
CA ALA A 55 -2.42 11.74 7.07
C ALA A 55 -1.51 12.64 7.90
N ARG A 56 -0.53 13.30 7.28
CA ARG A 56 0.34 14.25 7.97
C ARG A 56 -0.47 15.44 8.50
N GLU A 57 -1.26 16.09 7.64
CA GLU A 57 -2.11 17.21 8.03
C GLU A 57 -3.06 16.81 9.16
N TYR A 58 -3.77 15.69 8.99
CA TYR A 58 -4.69 15.17 10.00
C TYR A 58 -4.00 14.87 11.34
N PHE A 59 -2.87 14.16 11.33
CA PHE A 59 -2.19 13.80 12.57
C PHE A 59 -1.54 14.99 13.26
N HIS A 60 -0.93 15.91 12.50
CA HIS A 60 -0.30 17.11 13.06
C HIS A 60 -1.34 18.02 13.73
N GLU A 61 -2.50 18.19 13.09
CA GLU A 61 -3.65 18.87 13.69
C GLU A 61 -4.11 18.16 14.98
N ALA A 62 -4.31 16.83 14.93
CA ALA A 62 -4.81 16.05 16.06
C ALA A 62 -3.89 16.07 17.29
N ILE A 63 -2.57 16.16 17.11
CA ILE A 63 -1.61 16.24 18.22
C ILE A 63 -1.29 17.68 18.65
N GLY A 64 -1.81 18.68 17.94
CA GLY A 64 -1.62 20.10 18.24
C GLY A 64 -0.21 20.60 17.92
N ILE A 65 0.46 20.05 16.91
CA ILE A 65 1.66 20.70 16.35
C ILE A 65 1.19 21.96 15.63
N ASP A 66 1.50 23.12 16.21
CA ASP A 66 1.27 24.40 15.58
C ASP A 66 2.32 24.62 14.48
N LEU A 67 1.88 24.80 13.25
CA LEU A 67 2.73 25.10 12.08
C LEU A 67 3.08 26.59 12.01
N HIS A 68 2.68 27.41 12.99
CA HIS A 68 3.01 28.83 13.05
C HIS A 68 4.51 29.04 13.30
N PRO A 69 5.20 29.92 12.53
CA PRO A 69 6.65 30.13 12.64
C PRO A 69 7.12 30.67 14.00
N ASP A 70 6.20 31.28 14.77
CA ASP A 70 6.46 31.78 16.13
C ASP A 70 6.07 30.80 17.25
N ALA A 71 5.46 29.66 16.90
CA ALA A 71 5.21 28.60 17.87
C ALA A 71 6.55 27.94 18.23
N GLY A 72 6.94 28.00 19.49
CA GLY A 72 8.15 27.31 19.96
C GLY A 72 8.14 25.82 19.60
N VAL A 73 9.34 25.24 19.49
CA VAL A 73 9.71 23.90 18.96
C VAL A 73 9.07 22.67 19.67
N VAL A 74 8.03 22.86 20.48
CA VAL A 74 7.37 21.82 21.28
C VAL A 74 6.68 20.81 20.36
N GLY A 75 7.08 19.53 20.46
CA GLY A 75 6.47 18.43 19.68
C GLY A 75 7.15 18.09 18.36
N SER A 76 8.25 18.77 17.98
CA SER A 76 9.01 18.49 16.76
C SER A 76 9.49 17.03 16.65
N HIS A 77 9.68 16.33 17.77
CA HIS A 77 10.05 14.91 17.81
C HIS A 77 8.92 13.95 17.41
N ALA A 78 7.67 14.40 17.35
CA ALA A 78 6.50 13.62 16.97
C ALA A 78 6.02 13.89 15.53
N GLN A 79 6.89 14.44 14.68
CA GLN A 79 6.56 14.76 13.28
C GLN A 79 6.35 13.50 12.43
N TYR A 80 5.12 13.26 11.98
CA TYR A 80 4.79 12.23 10.99
C TYR A 80 5.33 12.57 9.59
N PRO A 81 5.81 11.58 8.79
CA PRO A 81 6.00 10.16 9.14
C PRO A 81 7.39 9.87 9.76
N GLY A 82 8.25 10.87 9.92
CA GLY A 82 9.64 10.73 10.37
C GLY A 82 9.80 10.18 11.80
N CYS A 83 8.85 10.39 12.69
CA CYS A 83 8.93 9.83 14.05
C CYS A 83 8.45 8.37 14.14
N LEU A 84 7.89 7.80 13.07
CA LEU A 84 7.32 6.46 13.10
C LEU A 84 8.40 5.39 13.30
N PRO A 85 8.07 4.30 14.03
CA PRO A 85 8.94 3.14 14.13
C PRO A 85 9.31 2.57 12.75
N SER A 86 10.52 2.04 12.65
CA SER A 86 11.06 1.46 11.41
C SER A 86 10.06 0.48 10.76
N THR A 87 9.50 -0.46 11.54
CA THR A 87 8.53 -1.45 11.06
C THR A 87 7.31 -0.82 10.40
N THR A 88 6.78 0.27 10.97
CA THR A 88 5.63 1.01 10.42
C THR A 88 5.98 1.68 9.09
N ARG A 89 7.16 2.32 9.00
CA ARG A 89 7.63 2.90 7.72
C ARG A 89 7.75 1.86 6.61
N ARG A 90 8.15 0.62 6.92
CA ARG A 90 8.22 -0.48 5.94
C ARG A 90 6.83 -0.94 5.49
N GLY A 91 5.84 -0.96 6.40
CA GLY A 91 4.45 -1.25 6.06
C GLY A 91 3.88 -0.20 5.11
N LEU A 92 3.98 1.08 5.50
CA LEU A 92 3.55 2.21 4.68
C LEU A 92 4.27 2.26 3.32
N PHE A 93 5.57 1.94 3.29
CA PHE A 93 6.30 1.80 2.02
C PHE A 93 5.65 0.77 1.10
N GLY A 94 5.24 -0.38 1.62
CA GLY A 94 4.51 -1.40 0.86
C GLY A 94 3.22 -0.84 0.25
N GLU A 95 2.43 -0.12 1.04
CA GLU A 95 1.18 0.52 0.59
C GLU A 95 1.44 1.58 -0.50
N VAL A 96 2.44 2.47 -0.31
CA VAL A 96 2.81 3.46 -1.34
C VAL A 96 3.33 2.79 -2.60
N MET A 97 4.12 1.72 -2.49
CA MET A 97 4.59 0.94 -3.64
C MET A 97 3.43 0.28 -4.38
N ALA A 98 2.39 -0.18 -3.69
CA ALA A 98 1.19 -0.71 -4.34
C ALA A 98 0.48 0.35 -5.18
N GLY A 99 0.36 1.59 -4.67
CA GLY A 99 -0.15 2.71 -5.45
C GLY A 99 0.72 3.04 -6.66
N LEU A 100 2.03 3.21 -6.40
CA LEU A 100 3.03 3.56 -7.39
C LEU A 100 3.05 2.59 -8.57
N VAL A 101 3.02 1.28 -8.29
CA VAL A 101 3.01 0.24 -9.32
C VAL A 101 1.67 0.20 -10.05
N SER A 102 0.55 0.30 -9.33
CA SER A 102 -0.79 0.27 -9.92
C SER A 102 -1.02 1.39 -10.94
N GLU A 103 -0.48 2.60 -10.69
CA GLU A 103 -0.63 3.75 -11.61
C GLU A 103 0.40 3.74 -12.76
N SER A 104 1.44 2.93 -12.65
CA SER A 104 2.59 2.94 -13.56
C SER A 104 2.61 1.80 -14.55
N TYR A 105 2.07 0.64 -14.17
CA TYR A 105 2.17 -0.61 -14.93
C TYR A 105 0.80 -1.12 -15.35
N ASN A 106 0.78 -1.93 -16.41
CA ASN A 106 -0.45 -2.55 -16.89
C ASN A 106 -0.78 -3.78 -16.04
N PHE A 107 -1.96 -3.77 -15.42
CA PHE A 107 -2.49 -4.91 -14.68
C PHE A 107 -3.50 -5.69 -15.52
N VAL A 108 -3.88 -6.86 -15.01
CA VAL A 108 -4.95 -7.67 -15.59
C VAL A 108 -6.22 -6.83 -15.83
N GLY A 109 -6.81 -7.02 -17.02
CA GLY A 109 -7.96 -6.24 -17.49
C GLY A 109 -7.61 -4.88 -18.11
N GLY A 110 -6.35 -4.42 -18.06
CA GLY A 110 -5.90 -3.22 -18.76
C GLY A 110 -6.53 -1.92 -18.26
N HIS A 111 -6.96 -1.89 -16.99
CA HIS A 111 -7.59 -0.72 -16.40
C HIS A 111 -6.56 0.35 -16.02
N SER A 112 -6.93 1.62 -16.18
CA SER A 112 -6.16 2.75 -15.64
C SER A 112 -6.56 2.97 -14.19
N TRP A 113 -5.61 2.79 -13.29
CA TRP A 113 -5.80 2.98 -11.86
C TRP A 113 -5.39 4.39 -11.44
N SER A 114 -6.04 4.89 -10.39
CA SER A 114 -5.71 6.13 -9.72
C SER A 114 -5.87 5.94 -8.22
N ILE A 115 -4.93 6.53 -7.46
CA ILE A 115 -4.98 6.58 -6.00
C ILE A 115 -5.24 8.04 -5.62
N PRO A 116 -6.51 8.45 -5.47
CA PRO A 116 -6.83 9.85 -5.17
C PRO A 116 -6.34 10.27 -3.78
N VAL A 117 -6.20 9.32 -2.85
CA VAL A 117 -5.71 9.52 -1.48
C VAL A 117 -5.36 8.16 -0.87
N PHE A 118 -4.29 8.12 -0.07
CA PHE A 118 -3.94 6.95 0.73
C PHE A 118 -4.68 6.98 2.07
N LEU A 119 -5.17 5.84 2.54
CA LEU A 119 -6.04 5.75 3.72
C LEU A 119 -5.28 5.81 5.06
N PHE A 120 -4.06 6.37 5.07
CA PHE A 120 -3.16 6.36 6.22
C PHE A 120 -3.72 7.09 7.45
N ARG A 121 -4.58 8.11 7.27
CA ARG A 121 -5.22 8.81 8.39
C ARG A 121 -6.09 7.90 9.26
N TYR A 122 -6.57 6.78 8.71
CA TYR A 122 -7.40 5.81 9.43
C TYR A 122 -6.57 4.78 10.21
N HIS A 123 -5.27 5.05 10.38
CA HIS A 123 -4.39 4.24 11.20
C HIS A 123 -4.49 4.68 12.68
N ALA A 124 -5.54 4.22 13.36
CA ALA A 124 -5.86 4.63 14.74
C ALA A 124 -4.70 4.42 15.75
N ASP A 125 -3.90 3.36 15.58
CA ASP A 125 -2.75 3.13 16.48
C ASP A 125 -1.60 4.12 16.24
N VAL A 126 -1.43 4.63 15.01
CA VAL A 126 -0.49 5.73 14.72
C VAL A 126 -0.98 7.01 15.37
N GLU A 127 -2.27 7.35 15.22
CA GLU A 127 -2.83 8.56 15.83
C GLU A 127 -2.56 8.60 17.34
N LYS A 128 -2.90 7.51 18.05
CA LYS A 128 -2.62 7.38 19.47
C LYS A 128 -1.13 7.44 19.79
N TYR A 129 -0.30 6.73 19.02
CA TYR A 129 1.15 6.74 19.21
C TYR A 129 1.74 8.15 19.10
N LEU A 130 1.35 8.92 18.07
CA LEU A 130 1.81 10.28 17.88
C LEU A 130 1.35 11.20 19.01
N PHE A 131 0.10 11.04 19.47
CA PHE A 131 -0.46 11.83 20.56
C PHE A 131 0.30 11.61 21.88
N ASP A 132 0.62 10.35 22.19
CA ASP A 132 1.43 9.98 23.36
C ASP A 132 2.86 10.52 23.21
N LEU A 133 3.47 10.32 22.03
CA LEU A 133 4.85 10.72 21.76
C LEU A 133 5.02 12.24 21.86
N ALA A 134 4.08 13.03 21.33
CA ALA A 134 4.12 14.49 21.39
C ALA A 134 4.20 15.03 22.83
N ARG A 135 3.65 14.30 23.80
CA ARG A 135 3.64 14.66 25.24
C ARG A 135 4.81 14.08 26.01
N ASP A 136 5.29 12.90 25.62
CA ASP A 136 6.38 12.20 26.28
C ASP A 136 7.30 11.54 25.23
N PRO A 137 8.47 12.15 24.93
CA PRO A 137 9.43 11.62 23.97
C PRO A 137 9.94 10.19 24.28
N SER A 138 9.76 9.70 25.51
CA SER A 138 10.19 8.37 25.93
C SER A 138 9.20 7.26 25.55
N ARG A 139 7.96 7.59 25.15
CA ARG A 139 6.88 6.66 24.78
C ARG A 139 7.06 6.00 23.42
N LYS A 140 8.28 5.57 23.10
CA LYS A 140 8.58 4.81 21.88
C LYS A 140 8.10 3.37 22.05
N ARG A 141 7.23 2.93 21.14
CA ARG A 141 6.72 1.56 21.10
C ARG A 141 6.53 1.09 19.66
N THR A 142 6.29 -0.20 19.50
CA THR A 142 5.79 -0.74 18.24
C THR A 142 4.35 -0.28 18.01
N VAL A 143 4.03 -0.03 16.74
CA VAL A 143 2.70 0.35 16.29
C VAL A 143 2.12 -0.80 15.50
N PHE A 144 0.89 -1.19 15.83
CA PHE A 144 0.15 -2.23 15.15
C PHE A 144 -0.24 -1.79 13.74
N GLY A 145 -0.38 -2.70 12.79
CA GLY A 145 -0.82 -2.37 11.43
C GLY A 145 -2.26 -1.85 11.38
N ARG A 146 -2.63 -1.18 10.28
CA ARG A 146 -4.02 -0.78 10.02
C ARG A 146 -4.87 -2.03 9.80
N PHE A 147 -6.11 -2.00 10.29
CA PHE A 147 -7.10 -3.05 10.03
C PHE A 147 -7.82 -2.81 8.70
N GLY A 148 -8.11 -3.89 7.97
CA GLY A 148 -8.72 -3.85 6.64
C GLY A 148 -7.69 -3.92 5.51
N SER A 149 -8.12 -3.77 4.26
CA SER A 149 -7.22 -3.87 3.10
C SER A 149 -6.10 -2.84 3.18
N ASP A 150 -4.85 -3.30 3.08
CA ASP A 150 -3.66 -2.45 3.06
C ASP A 150 -3.71 -1.45 1.89
N PHE A 151 -4.31 -1.80 0.77
CA PHE A 151 -4.33 -0.96 -0.42
C PHE A 151 -5.73 -0.81 -1.01
N LEU A 152 -6.03 0.40 -1.49
CA LEU A 152 -7.24 0.72 -2.25
C LEU A 152 -6.93 1.73 -3.36
N GLY A 153 -7.37 1.44 -4.57
CA GLY A 153 -7.35 2.36 -5.71
C GLY A 153 -8.64 2.27 -6.50
N VAL A 154 -8.88 3.23 -7.38
CA VAL A 154 -10.09 3.29 -8.22
C VAL A 154 -9.74 3.48 -9.68
N SER A 155 -10.63 3.05 -10.55
CA SER A 155 -10.61 3.39 -11.97
C SER A 155 -11.79 4.31 -12.26
N PHE A 156 -11.50 5.45 -12.86
CA PHE A 156 -12.52 6.44 -13.20
C PHE A 156 -13.06 6.22 -14.62
N GLY A 157 -14.37 6.39 -14.76
CA GLY A 157 -15.04 6.52 -16.05
C GLY A 157 -14.79 7.88 -16.69
N LYS A 158 -15.24 8.06 -17.94
CA LYS A 158 -15.08 9.33 -18.68
C LYS A 158 -15.79 10.51 -18.01
N ASP A 159 -16.84 10.24 -17.24
CA ASP A 159 -17.62 11.20 -16.46
C ASP A 159 -17.05 11.47 -15.06
N GLY A 160 -15.92 10.85 -14.71
CA GLY A 160 -15.34 10.93 -13.37
C GLY A 160 -15.99 10.02 -12.33
N SER A 161 -16.95 9.17 -12.70
CA SER A 161 -17.51 8.16 -11.80
C SER A 161 -16.53 7.03 -11.52
N VAL A 162 -16.64 6.39 -10.36
CA VAL A 162 -15.88 5.16 -10.06
C VAL A 162 -16.56 4.00 -10.77
N VAL A 163 -15.86 3.39 -11.73
CA VAL A 163 -16.38 2.25 -12.51
C VAL A 163 -15.84 0.90 -12.06
N ARG A 164 -14.76 0.90 -11.28
CA ARG A 164 -14.08 -0.28 -10.73
C ARG A 164 -13.16 0.15 -9.60
N PHE A 165 -12.88 -0.75 -8.66
CA PHE A 165 -11.84 -0.55 -7.66
C PHE A 165 -10.85 -1.71 -7.63
N ILE A 166 -9.66 -1.43 -7.11
CA ILE A 166 -8.61 -2.40 -6.79
C ILE A 166 -8.39 -2.36 -5.28
N ALA A 167 -8.39 -3.53 -4.65
CA ALA A 167 -8.12 -3.67 -3.23
C ALA A 167 -7.11 -4.79 -3.00
N GLY A 168 -6.25 -4.64 -2.01
CA GLY A 168 -5.21 -5.63 -1.84
C GLY A 168 -4.38 -5.55 -0.58
N GLU A 169 -3.49 -6.52 -0.47
CA GLU A 169 -2.49 -6.65 0.59
C GLU A 169 -1.12 -6.23 0.05
N ALA A 170 -0.37 -5.48 0.85
CA ALA A 170 0.96 -5.00 0.47
C ALA A 170 1.96 -5.29 1.59
N LYS A 171 2.91 -6.20 1.36
CA LYS A 171 3.86 -6.63 2.39
C LYS A 171 5.30 -6.36 1.99
N TRP A 172 6.07 -5.74 2.90
CA TRP A 172 7.52 -5.62 2.80
C TRP A 172 8.23 -6.72 3.59
N ARG A 173 9.31 -7.29 3.06
CA ARG A 173 10.21 -8.20 3.80
C ARG A 173 11.68 -7.91 3.55
N LYS A 174 12.48 -8.01 4.62
CA LYS A 174 13.94 -7.80 4.56
C LYS A 174 14.65 -8.79 3.63
N LYS A 175 14.16 -10.02 3.50
CA LYS A 175 14.70 -11.05 2.60
C LYS A 175 13.53 -11.80 1.97
N LEU A 176 13.41 -11.74 0.65
CA LEU A 176 12.41 -12.49 -0.11
C LEU A 176 12.99 -13.83 -0.57
N GLN A 177 12.91 -14.80 0.32
CA GLN A 177 13.18 -16.20 0.01
C GLN A 177 11.88 -17.00 -0.09
N PRO A 178 11.85 -18.15 -0.80
CA PRO A 178 10.64 -18.92 -1.00
C PRO A 178 9.89 -19.28 0.30
N SER A 179 10.61 -19.57 1.38
CA SER A 179 9.99 -19.89 2.68
C SER A 179 9.27 -18.71 3.32
N VAL A 180 9.80 -17.49 3.16
CA VAL A 180 9.19 -16.25 3.67
C VAL A 180 7.95 -15.90 2.86
N VAL A 181 8.00 -16.06 1.54
CA VAL A 181 6.82 -15.86 0.68
C VAL A 181 5.74 -16.89 1.01
N LYS A 182 6.08 -18.18 1.18
CA LYS A 182 5.11 -19.17 1.63
C LYS A 182 4.48 -18.81 2.98
N GLU A 183 5.26 -18.32 3.93
CA GLU A 183 4.72 -17.88 5.21
C GLU A 183 3.77 -16.70 5.08
N LEU A 184 4.08 -15.72 4.23
CA LEU A 184 3.17 -14.62 3.93
C LEU A 184 1.85 -15.10 3.34
N LEU A 185 1.92 -16.03 2.39
CA LEU A 185 0.75 -16.50 1.65
C LEU A 185 -0.15 -17.42 2.49
N PHE A 186 0.44 -18.34 3.26
CA PHE A 186 -0.27 -19.40 3.99
C PHE A 186 -0.40 -19.15 5.50
N GLY A 187 0.30 -18.14 6.05
CA GLY A 187 0.35 -17.84 7.47
C GLY A 187 1.55 -18.45 8.19
N GLU A 188 1.74 -18.06 9.45
CA GLU A 188 2.82 -18.55 10.31
C GLU A 188 2.65 -20.04 10.65
N TRP A 189 3.73 -20.66 11.11
CA TRP A 189 3.67 -22.02 11.64
C TRP A 189 3.06 -22.03 13.04
N THR A 190 2.07 -22.89 13.26
CA THR A 190 1.46 -23.19 14.56
C THR A 190 1.53 -24.69 14.83
N LYS A 191 1.12 -25.10 16.02
CA LYS A 191 0.83 -26.50 16.33
C LYS A 191 -0.68 -26.74 16.21
N ASP A 192 -1.06 -27.89 15.68
CA ASP A 192 -2.43 -28.41 15.79
C ASP A 192 -2.65 -29.09 17.16
N ASP A 193 -3.86 -29.62 17.37
CA ASP A 193 -4.25 -30.29 18.62
C ASP A 193 -3.40 -31.55 18.91
N ASP A 194 -2.84 -32.17 17.87
CA ASP A 194 -1.94 -33.32 17.95
C ASP A 194 -0.46 -32.91 18.11
N GLY A 195 -0.17 -31.60 18.19
CA GLY A 195 1.17 -31.05 18.35
C GLY A 195 2.01 -31.02 17.06
N ASN A 196 1.45 -31.38 15.91
CA ASN A 196 2.11 -31.32 14.62
C ASN A 196 2.24 -29.89 14.11
N ARG A 197 3.35 -29.61 13.43
CA ARG A 197 3.62 -28.27 12.89
C ARG A 197 2.81 -28.05 11.61
N VAL A 198 1.79 -27.22 11.69
CA VAL A 198 0.89 -26.86 10.56
C VAL A 198 0.93 -25.37 10.28
N ARG A 199 0.54 -24.95 9.08
CA ARG A 199 0.36 -23.52 8.78
C ARG A 199 -0.94 -23.04 9.42
N SER A 200 -0.94 -21.82 9.96
CA SER A 200 -2.11 -21.26 10.64
C SER A 200 -3.31 -21.05 9.73
N GLY A 201 -3.10 -21.02 8.41
CA GLY A 201 -4.13 -20.72 7.44
C GLY A 201 -4.58 -19.27 7.46
N LYS A 202 -3.89 -18.38 8.20
CA LYS A 202 -4.20 -16.95 8.35
C LYS A 202 -3.18 -16.09 7.59
N GLY A 203 -2.93 -16.43 6.33
CA GLY A 203 -2.04 -15.69 5.43
C GLY A 203 -2.81 -14.80 4.45
N ILE A 204 -2.09 -14.24 3.47
CA ILE A 204 -2.67 -13.36 2.44
C ILE A 204 -3.81 -14.07 1.68
N TRP A 205 -3.67 -15.36 1.35
CA TRP A 205 -4.74 -16.09 0.66
C TRP A 205 -6.04 -16.16 1.46
N TYR A 206 -5.92 -16.29 2.77
CA TYR A 206 -7.08 -16.30 3.64
C TYR A 206 -7.76 -14.93 3.69
N GLU A 207 -6.99 -13.86 3.84
CA GLU A 207 -7.54 -12.49 3.90
C GLU A 207 -8.17 -12.06 2.58
N VAL A 208 -7.53 -12.32 1.44
CA VAL A 208 -8.07 -11.95 0.12
C VAL A 208 -9.37 -12.71 -0.18
N ASN A 209 -9.46 -13.99 0.16
CA ASN A 209 -10.65 -14.79 -0.13
C ASN A 209 -11.86 -14.46 0.75
N ARG A 210 -11.63 -13.95 1.97
CA ARG A 210 -12.69 -13.60 2.92
C ARG A 210 -13.09 -12.13 2.88
N ASP A 211 -12.37 -11.32 2.11
CA ASP A 211 -12.63 -9.89 2.07
C ASP A 211 -14.04 -9.63 1.53
N THR A 212 -14.67 -8.61 2.09
CA THR A 212 -16.04 -8.26 1.74
C THR A 212 -16.11 -7.73 0.29
N PRO A 213 -17.21 -8.00 -0.45
CA PRO A 213 -17.37 -7.48 -1.81
C PRO A 213 -17.30 -5.95 -1.90
N VAL A 214 -17.66 -5.26 -0.82
CA VAL A 214 -17.57 -3.81 -0.69
C VAL A 214 -16.74 -3.52 0.58
N PRO A 215 -15.41 -3.38 0.46
CA PRO A 215 -14.54 -3.19 1.62
C PRO A 215 -14.84 -1.86 2.32
N HIS A 216 -14.67 -1.84 3.65
CA HIS A 216 -14.83 -0.62 4.45
C HIS A 216 -13.94 0.54 3.96
N GLY A 217 -12.81 0.21 3.34
CA GLY A 217 -11.94 1.18 2.66
C GLY A 217 -12.66 2.06 1.64
N LEU A 218 -13.71 1.58 0.95
CA LEU A 218 -14.48 2.41 0.02
C LEU A 218 -15.26 3.51 0.74
N ARG A 219 -15.78 3.25 1.95
CA ARG A 219 -16.44 4.27 2.77
C ARG A 219 -15.42 5.30 3.29
N GLN A 220 -14.24 4.83 3.67
CA GLN A 220 -13.14 5.70 4.09
C GLN A 220 -12.68 6.61 2.95
N LEU A 221 -12.48 6.05 1.76
CA LEU A 221 -12.15 6.79 0.55
C LEU A 221 -13.22 7.85 0.26
N GLN A 222 -14.50 7.47 0.25
CA GLN A 222 -15.58 8.41 -0.03
C GLN A 222 -15.54 9.63 0.90
N ARG A 223 -15.42 9.41 2.22
CA ARG A 223 -15.33 10.49 3.21
C ARG A 223 -14.15 11.43 2.94
N LEU A 224 -13.02 10.87 2.52
CA LEU A 224 -11.86 11.65 2.13
C LEU A 224 -12.09 12.49 0.86
N LEU A 225 -12.80 11.95 -0.12
CA LEU A 225 -13.19 12.71 -1.32
C LEU A 225 -14.14 13.87 -0.96
N GLU A 226 -15.09 13.62 -0.06
CA GLU A 226 -16.05 14.61 0.44
C GLU A 226 -15.36 15.75 1.20
N SER A 227 -14.39 15.45 2.07
CA SER A 227 -13.67 16.48 2.83
C SER A 227 -12.55 17.16 2.04
N GLY A 228 -11.96 16.45 1.07
CA GLY A 228 -10.77 16.91 0.36
C GLY A 228 -11.06 17.83 -0.82
N ASP A 229 -11.92 17.39 -1.75
CA ASP A 229 -12.29 18.17 -2.93
C ASP A 229 -13.65 17.68 -3.50
N PRO A 230 -14.77 18.02 -2.83
CA PRO A 230 -16.08 17.47 -3.16
C PRO A 230 -16.57 17.92 -4.55
N VAL A 231 -16.14 19.09 -5.02
CA VAL A 231 -16.53 19.61 -6.35
C VAL A 231 -15.87 18.78 -7.43
N LYS A 232 -14.55 18.58 -7.36
CA LYS A 232 -13.80 17.78 -8.33
C LYS A 232 -14.23 16.32 -8.35
N TYR A 233 -14.52 15.74 -7.19
CA TYR A 233 -14.87 14.32 -7.05
C TYR A 233 -16.37 14.06 -6.97
N SER A 234 -17.23 15.03 -7.30
CA SER A 234 -18.69 14.90 -7.19
C SER A 234 -19.27 13.64 -7.85
N ALA A 235 -18.85 13.33 -9.10
CA ALA A 235 -19.28 12.12 -9.81
C ALA A 235 -18.80 10.82 -9.13
N ALA A 236 -17.56 10.82 -8.63
CA ALA A 236 -16.98 9.70 -7.90
C ALA A 236 -17.72 9.46 -6.57
N ILE A 237 -17.97 10.52 -5.79
CA ILE A 237 -18.73 10.48 -4.53
C ILE A 237 -20.12 9.89 -4.79
N LEU A 238 -20.85 10.39 -5.80
CA LEU A 238 -22.18 9.89 -6.15
C LEU A 238 -22.16 8.40 -6.56
N SER A 239 -21.16 7.96 -7.33
CA SER A 239 -21.04 6.54 -7.69
C SER A 239 -20.73 5.65 -6.49
N LEU A 240 -19.91 6.12 -5.55
CA LEU A 240 -19.59 5.41 -4.32
C LEU A 240 -20.81 5.34 -3.40
N ASP A 241 -21.60 6.42 -3.29
CA ASP A 241 -22.88 6.42 -2.56
C ASP A 241 -23.79 5.30 -3.04
N LYS A 242 -24.00 5.22 -4.37
CA LYS A 242 -24.81 4.18 -5.00
C LYS A 242 -24.25 2.78 -4.73
N ALA A 243 -22.93 2.61 -4.73
CA ALA A 243 -22.30 1.32 -4.47
C ALA A 243 -22.38 0.91 -2.99
N LEU A 244 -22.36 1.88 -2.06
CA LEU A 244 -22.34 1.65 -0.61
C LEU A 244 -23.75 1.55 0.02
N LEU A 245 -24.82 1.61 -0.79
CA LEU A 245 -26.18 1.39 -0.32
C LEU A 245 -26.37 -0.03 0.22
N ARG A 246 -26.93 -0.14 1.43
CA ARG A 246 -27.18 -1.44 2.10
C ARG A 246 -28.15 -2.33 1.32
N ARG A 247 -29.09 -1.75 0.57
CA ARG A 247 -30.06 -2.47 -0.27
C ARG A 247 -30.05 -1.87 -1.67
N GLY A 248 -29.98 -2.72 -2.69
CA GLY A 248 -29.98 -2.28 -4.09
C GLY A 248 -28.72 -1.53 -4.54
N GLY A 249 -27.61 -1.69 -3.80
CA GLY A 249 -26.34 -1.05 -4.16
C GLY A 249 -25.82 -1.54 -5.51
N VAL A 250 -25.22 -0.61 -6.27
CA VAL A 250 -24.61 -0.92 -7.57
C VAL A 250 -23.34 -1.73 -7.34
N LYS A 251 -23.24 -2.92 -7.95
CA LYS A 251 -22.02 -3.73 -7.87
C LYS A 251 -20.91 -3.08 -8.68
N LEU A 252 -19.84 -2.64 -7.99
CA LEU A 252 -18.61 -2.23 -8.64
C LEU A 252 -17.72 -3.46 -8.88
N PRO A 253 -17.25 -3.69 -10.12
CA PRO A 253 -16.22 -4.67 -10.39
C PRO A 253 -14.99 -4.43 -9.50
N ARG A 254 -14.41 -5.53 -9.03
CA ARG A 254 -13.23 -5.55 -8.17
C ARG A 254 -12.05 -6.18 -8.89
N THR A 255 -10.85 -5.68 -8.61
CA THR A 255 -9.58 -6.37 -8.85
C THR A 255 -8.91 -6.61 -7.50
N ASP A 256 -8.48 -7.83 -7.24
CA ASP A 256 -7.67 -8.17 -6.08
C ASP A 256 -6.19 -7.96 -6.39
N LEU A 257 -5.46 -7.34 -5.46
CA LEU A 257 -4.02 -7.11 -5.56
C LEU A 257 -3.29 -7.80 -4.42
N VAL A 258 -2.21 -8.49 -4.74
CA VAL A 258 -1.19 -8.89 -3.77
C VAL A 258 0.15 -8.35 -4.22
N LEU A 259 0.70 -7.42 -3.44
CA LEU A 259 2.04 -6.90 -3.66
C LEU A 259 2.98 -7.41 -2.55
N ILE A 260 4.04 -8.09 -2.96
CA ILE A 260 5.12 -8.48 -2.07
C ILE A 260 6.41 -7.81 -2.53
N ALA A 261 6.96 -6.96 -1.68
CA ALA A 261 8.20 -6.25 -1.93
C ALA A 261 9.28 -6.67 -0.92
N GLY A 262 10.53 -6.67 -1.33
CA GLY A 262 11.62 -7.01 -0.42
C GLY A 262 12.96 -7.20 -1.10
N ASN A 263 14.00 -7.45 -0.30
CA ASN A 263 15.32 -7.63 -0.86
C ASN A 263 15.48 -9.00 -1.50
N ASP A 264 16.20 -9.00 -2.62
CA ASP A 264 16.62 -10.21 -3.31
C ASP A 264 17.47 -11.10 -2.40
N VAL A 265 17.47 -12.39 -2.70
CA VAL A 265 18.39 -13.37 -2.13
C VAL A 265 19.22 -13.96 -3.26
N PRO A 266 20.56 -14.11 -3.12
CA PRO A 266 21.42 -14.57 -4.22
C PRO A 266 20.96 -15.89 -4.86
N THR A 267 20.29 -16.74 -4.10
CA THR A 267 19.82 -18.07 -4.53
C THR A 267 18.58 -18.05 -5.43
N ARG A 268 17.84 -16.94 -5.53
CA ARG A 268 16.64 -16.83 -6.37
C ARG A 268 17.00 -16.90 -7.85
N GLY A 269 18.04 -16.15 -8.26
CA GLY A 269 18.41 -15.95 -9.66
C GLY A 269 17.51 -14.91 -10.36
N SER A 270 18.03 -14.29 -11.42
CA SER A 270 17.32 -13.24 -12.18
C SER A 270 16.08 -13.78 -12.89
N ALA A 271 15.07 -12.93 -13.05
CA ALA A 271 13.81 -13.20 -13.73
C ALA A 271 13.01 -14.40 -13.16
N LYS A 272 13.31 -14.86 -11.93
CA LYS A 272 12.57 -15.94 -11.28
C LYS A 272 11.57 -15.41 -10.28
N SER A 273 10.28 -15.64 -10.54
CA SER A 273 9.22 -15.31 -9.61
C SER A 273 9.23 -16.27 -8.41
N LEU A 274 8.77 -15.79 -7.25
CA LEU A 274 8.55 -16.60 -6.05
C LEU A 274 7.09 -17.08 -5.97
N ILE A 275 6.19 -16.42 -6.70
CA ILE A 275 4.79 -16.81 -6.85
C ILE A 275 4.58 -17.37 -8.26
N PRO A 276 3.78 -18.45 -8.43
CA PRO A 276 3.45 -18.98 -9.76
C PRO A 276 2.82 -17.92 -10.67
N TRP A 277 3.32 -17.79 -11.90
CA TRP A 277 2.86 -16.79 -12.88
C TRP A 277 2.02 -17.39 -14.01
N GLU A 278 2.12 -18.70 -14.27
CA GLU A 278 1.45 -19.36 -15.40
C GLU A 278 -0.07 -19.52 -15.19
N LYS A 279 -0.49 -19.73 -13.94
CA LYS A 279 -1.88 -19.92 -13.53
C LYS A 279 -2.10 -19.26 -12.18
N ALA A 280 -3.32 -18.80 -11.94
CA ALA A 280 -3.73 -18.35 -10.62
C ALA A 280 -3.45 -19.46 -9.59
N PRO A 281 -2.92 -19.12 -8.41
CA PRO A 281 -2.79 -20.08 -7.31
C PRO A 281 -4.14 -20.74 -7.02
N SER A 282 -4.15 -22.06 -6.83
CA SER A 282 -5.38 -22.83 -6.52
C SER A 282 -6.06 -22.36 -5.24
N GLU A 283 -5.31 -21.74 -4.35
CA GLU A 283 -5.77 -21.17 -3.09
C GLU A 283 -6.60 -19.92 -3.29
N TYR A 284 -6.47 -19.20 -4.41
CA TYR A 284 -7.28 -18.02 -4.69
C TYR A 284 -8.66 -18.44 -5.22
N THR A 285 -9.70 -18.14 -4.44
CA THR A 285 -11.08 -18.59 -4.69
C THR A 285 -12.10 -17.45 -4.79
N ALA A 286 -11.69 -16.19 -4.55
CA ALA A 286 -12.58 -15.03 -4.62
C ALA A 286 -13.16 -14.76 -6.02
N GLY A 287 -12.47 -15.20 -7.08
CA GLY A 287 -12.98 -15.17 -8.45
C GLY A 287 -12.98 -13.81 -9.15
N ASN A 288 -12.43 -12.76 -8.53
CA ASN A 288 -12.24 -11.46 -9.19
C ASN A 288 -11.09 -11.51 -10.21
N ASN A 289 -10.87 -10.41 -10.92
CA ASN A 289 -9.58 -10.20 -11.58
C ASN A 289 -8.50 -10.16 -10.50
N PHE A 290 -7.44 -10.94 -10.66
CA PHE A 290 -6.41 -11.09 -9.64
C PHE A 290 -5.05 -10.69 -10.17
N GLN A 291 -4.41 -9.72 -9.52
CA GLN A 291 -3.08 -9.24 -9.82
C GLN A 291 -2.11 -9.60 -8.70
N VAL A 292 -1.01 -10.27 -9.05
CA VAL A 292 0.15 -10.43 -8.17
C VAL A 292 1.28 -9.56 -8.66
N VAL A 293 1.97 -8.89 -7.74
CA VAL A 293 3.17 -8.09 -7.99
C VAL A 293 4.27 -8.53 -7.04
N GLU A 294 5.44 -8.82 -7.59
CA GLU A 294 6.65 -9.07 -6.82
C GLU A 294 7.66 -7.96 -7.12
N VAL A 295 8.10 -7.22 -6.09
CA VAL A 295 9.12 -6.17 -6.24
C VAL A 295 10.40 -6.60 -5.52
N ILE A 296 11.40 -6.97 -6.32
CA ILE A 296 12.68 -7.48 -5.87
C ILE A 296 13.73 -6.36 -5.89
N LEU A 297 14.13 -5.92 -4.70
CA LEU A 297 15.06 -4.81 -4.51
C LEU A 297 16.46 -5.27 -4.09
N LYS A 298 17.45 -4.39 -4.28
CA LYS A 298 18.81 -4.52 -3.75
C LYS A 298 19.00 -3.42 -2.72
N ASP A 299 19.27 -3.79 -1.47
CA ASP A 299 19.36 -2.85 -0.34
C ASP A 299 18.10 -1.97 -0.15
N GLY A 300 16.92 -2.51 -0.39
CA GLY A 300 15.66 -1.79 -0.25
C GLY A 300 15.40 -1.23 1.15
N GLU A 301 16.01 -1.78 2.21
CA GLU A 301 16.00 -1.12 3.53
C GLU A 301 16.64 0.29 3.47
N LYS A 302 17.77 0.43 2.79
CA LYS A 302 18.45 1.73 2.61
C LYS A 302 17.62 2.68 1.75
N LEU A 303 16.91 2.16 0.75
CA LEU A 303 15.99 2.96 -0.06
C LEU A 303 14.83 3.48 0.80
N ILE A 304 14.21 2.62 1.60
CA ILE A 304 13.11 2.98 2.49
C ILE A 304 13.58 4.05 3.47
N ASP A 305 14.71 3.84 4.13
CA ASP A 305 15.27 4.81 5.06
C ASP A 305 15.57 6.14 4.36
N ALA A 306 16.26 6.12 3.20
CA ALA A 306 16.58 7.32 2.46
C ALA A 306 15.35 8.10 1.99
N VAL A 307 14.31 7.42 1.50
CA VAL A 307 13.05 8.07 1.09
C VAL A 307 12.37 8.69 2.30
N TYR A 308 12.11 7.90 3.36
CA TYR A 308 11.38 8.39 4.53
C TYR A 308 12.13 9.46 5.31
N ASP A 309 13.45 9.37 5.39
CA ASP A 309 14.27 10.40 6.02
C ASP A 309 14.31 11.68 5.18
N SER A 310 14.05 11.61 3.87
CA SER A 310 13.93 12.78 2.99
C SER A 310 12.55 13.43 2.98
N LEU A 311 11.54 12.79 3.59
CA LEU A 311 10.20 13.35 3.71
C LEU A 311 10.18 14.47 4.75
N TRP A 312 9.47 15.54 4.45
CA TRP A 312 9.25 16.69 5.32
C TRP A 312 10.57 17.33 5.81
N ARG A 313 11.54 17.43 4.90
CA ARG A 313 12.71 18.30 5.07
C ARG A 313 12.53 19.51 4.15
N GLU A 314 12.47 20.70 4.75
CA GLU A 314 12.49 22.00 4.07
C GLU A 314 13.71 22.14 3.14
#